data_AF-A0A529FE63-F1
#
_entry.id   AF-A0A529FE63-F1
#
_cell.length_a   1.000
_cell.length_b   1.000
_cell.length_c   1.000
_cell.angle_alpha   90.00
_cell.angle_beta   90.00
_cell.angle_gamma   90.00
#
_symmetry.space_group_name_H-M   'P 1'
#
loop_
_entity.id
_entity.type
_entity.pdbx_description
1 polymer ?
#
loop_
_entity_poly.entity_id
_entity_poly.type
_entity_poly.pdbx_seq_one_letter_code
_entity_poly.pdbx_strand_id
1 'polypeptide(L)' 'LDAKTWDALGQNATMASIWEKLGYTPETAHDIIQNRFQYIIDWPTLIIMAIVLIAYFVFLFRASDREYRDVINEKFDDK' A
#
# COMPACT_ATOMS: atom_id res chain seq x y z
N LEU A 1 -23.62 16.20 17.74
CA LEU A 1 -23.49 16.45 16.28
C LEU A 1 -24.75 15.84 15.67
N ASP A 2 -25.87 16.55 15.74
CA ASP A 2 -27.21 15.97 15.58
C ASP A 2 -27.94 16.47 14.33
N ALA A 3 -27.20 17.03 13.37
CA ALA A 3 -27.75 17.34 12.06
C ALA A 3 -27.48 16.16 11.12
N LYS A 4 -28.46 15.27 10.98
CA LYS A 4 -28.47 14.21 9.95
C LYS A 4 -29.00 14.79 8.65
N THR A 5 -28.30 15.79 8.10
CA THR A 5 -28.61 16.37 6.80
C THR A 5 -27.48 16.08 5.82
N TRP A 6 -27.78 16.05 4.53
CA TRP A 6 -26.75 15.83 3.50
C TRP A 6 -25.61 16.85 3.58
N ASP A 7 -25.96 18.11 3.85
CA ASP A 7 -25.00 19.20 4.05
C ASP A 7 -24.06 18.95 5.25
N ALA A 8 -24.61 18.50 6.38
CA ALA A 8 -23.81 18.16 7.56
C ALA A 8 -22.89 16.93 7.36
N LEU A 9 -23.22 16.06 6.40
CA LEU A 9 -22.38 14.95 5.95
C LEU A 9 -21.36 15.37 4.87
N GLY A 10 -21.26 16.66 4.57
CA GLY A 10 -20.39 17.22 3.53
C GLY A 10 -20.79 16.80 2.12
N GLN A 11 -22.04 16.39 1.90
CA GLN A 11 -22.55 15.99 0.60
C GLN A 11 -23.22 17.19 -0.08
N ASN A 12 -22.82 17.49 -1.33
CA ASN A 12 -23.56 18.43 -2.18
C ASN A 12 -24.77 17.75 -2.85
N ALA A 13 -25.59 18.52 -3.57
CA ALA A 13 -26.82 18.01 -4.20
C ALA A 13 -26.57 16.82 -5.15
N THR A 14 -25.48 16.83 -5.92
CA THR A 14 -25.13 15.72 -6.81
C THR A 14 -24.79 14.46 -6.02
N MET A 15 -23.97 14.58 -4.97
CA MET A 15 -23.59 13.45 -4.11
C MET A 15 -24.79 12.85 -3.36
N ALA A 16 -25.63 13.71 -2.78
CA ALA A 16 -26.87 13.30 -2.11
C ALA A 16 -27.79 12.50 -3.05
N SER A 17 -27.96 12.96 -4.30
CA SER A 17 -28.80 12.27 -5.27
C SER A 17 -28.34 10.84 -5.60
N ILE A 18 -27.04 10.55 -5.46
CA ILE A 18 -26.49 9.21 -5.67
C ILE A 18 -26.84 8.30 -4.49
N TRP A 19 -26.68 8.78 -3.25
CA TRP A 19 -27.08 8.05 -2.06
C TRP A 19 -28.59 7.75 -2.05
N GLU A 20 -29.42 8.71 -2.45
CA GLU A 20 -30.86 8.54 -2.54
C GLU A 20 -31.25 7.50 -3.60
N LYS A 21 -30.58 7.48 -4.76
CA LYS A 21 -30.78 6.43 -5.79
C LYS A 21 -30.40 5.03 -5.29
N LEU A 22 -29.45 4.96 -4.36
CA LEU A 22 -29.04 3.73 -3.69
C LEU A 22 -29.98 3.37 -2.52
N GLY A 23 -31.01 4.18 -2.24
CA GLY A 23 -31.99 3.95 -1.18
C GLY A 23 -31.55 4.40 0.20
N TYR A 24 -30.49 5.22 0.30
CA TYR A 24 -30.00 5.74 1.58
C TYR A 24 -30.60 7.10 1.92
N THR A 25 -30.74 7.35 3.22
CA THR A 25 -31.05 8.66 3.81
C THR A 25 -29.80 9.18 4.52
N PRO A 26 -29.75 10.46 4.92
CA PRO A 26 -28.64 10.98 5.71
C PRO A 26 -28.36 10.13 6.97
N GLU A 27 -29.41 9.60 7.61
CA GLU A 27 -29.32 8.74 8.79
C GLU A 27 -28.59 7.43 8.48
N THR A 28 -28.96 6.76 7.39
CA THR A 28 -28.43 5.43 7.05
C THR A 28 -27.10 5.49 6.32
N ALA A 29 -26.80 6.62 5.66
CA ALA A 29 -25.51 6.89 5.03
C ALA A 29 -24.46 7.43 6.01
N HIS A 30 -24.87 7.93 7.20
CA HIS A 30 -23.99 8.61 8.15
C HIS A 30 -22.71 7.82 8.46
N ASP A 31 -22.88 6.59 8.94
CA ASP A 31 -21.74 5.74 9.33
C ASP A 31 -20.88 5.39 8.12
N ILE A 32 -21.48 5.20 6.94
CA ILE A 32 -20.76 4.85 5.72
C ILE A 32 -19.86 6.01 5.27
N ILE A 33 -20.39 7.24 5.29
CA ILE A 33 -19.64 8.46 4.91
C ILE A 33 -18.57 8.81 5.95
N GLN A 34 -18.85 8.55 7.22
CA GLN A 34 -17.91 8.83 8.32
C GLN A 34 -16.85 7.75 8.51
N ASN A 35 -17.07 6.53 8.01
CA ASN A 35 -16.07 5.48 8.03
C ASN A 35 -14.94 5.81 7.02
N ARG A 36 -14.10 6.76 7.40
CA ARG A 36 -12.91 7.16 6.67
C ARG A 36 -11.96 5.98 6.60
N PHE A 37 -11.24 5.87 5.49
CA PHE A 37 -10.12 4.93 5.38
C PHE A 37 -9.17 5.15 6.56
N GLN A 38 -8.99 4.10 7.37
CA GLN A 38 -7.99 4.10 8.41
C GLN A 38 -6.62 4.02 7.73
N TYR A 39 -5.94 5.16 7.60
CA TYR A 39 -4.57 5.24 7.09
C TYR A 39 -3.56 4.77 8.16
N ILE A 40 -3.74 3.55 8.66
CA ILE A 40 -2.79 2.92 9.57
C ILE A 40 -1.77 2.18 8.72
N ILE A 41 -0.52 2.59 8.84
CA ILE A 41 0.60 1.90 8.20
C ILE A 41 0.95 0.67 9.04
N ASP A 42 0.91 -0.51 8.40
CA ASP A 42 1.42 -1.75 8.97
C ASP A 42 2.96 -1.79 8.92
N TRP A 43 3.57 -1.14 9.91
CA TRP A 43 5.03 -1.02 10.04
C TRP A 43 5.75 -2.38 10.10
N PRO A 44 5.30 -3.38 10.87
CA PRO A 44 5.93 -4.70 10.89
C PRO A 44 6.03 -5.33 9.50
N THR A 45 4.95 -5.36 8.72
CA THR A 45 4.95 -5.94 7.38
C THR A 45 5.88 -5.18 6.42
N LEU A 46 5.88 -3.84 6.49
CA LEU A 46 6.78 -3.03 5.67
C LEU A 46 8.26 -3.29 5.99
N ILE A 47 8.62 -3.43 7.28
CA ILE A 47 9.99 -3.75 7.70
C ILE A 47 10.40 -5.14 7.18
N ILE A 48 9.52 -6.14 7.29
CA ILE A 48 9.79 -7.49 6.79
C ILE A 48 10.05 -7.45 5.28
N MET A 49 9.21 -6.75 4.51
CA MET A 49 9.39 -6.59 3.07
C MET A 49 10.75 -5.93 2.74
N ALA A 50 11.12 -4.87 3.48
CA ALA A 50 12.40 -4.20 3.30
C ALA A 50 13.58 -5.15 3.58
N ILE A 51 13.52 -5.93 4.66
CA ILE A 51 14.56 -6.92 5.01
C ILE A 51 14.71 -7.97 3.90
N VAL A 52 13.61 -8.50 3.37
CA VAL A 52 13.64 -9.50 2.29
C VAL A 52 14.33 -8.94 1.05
N LEU A 53 14.01 -7.70 0.65
CA LEU A 53 14.65 -7.05 -0.49
C LEU A 53 16.15 -6.85 -0.26
N ILE A 54 16.54 -6.34 0.91
CA ILE A 54 17.95 -6.13 1.25
C ILE A 54 18.69 -7.47 1.25
N ALA A 55 18.13 -8.50 1.88
CA ALA A 55 18.72 -9.83 1.94
C ALA A 55 18.94 -10.43 0.55
N TYR A 56 17.95 -10.27 -0.36
CA TYR A 56 18.07 -10.70 -1.74
C TYR A 56 19.25 -10.03 -2.45
N PHE A 57 19.37 -8.70 -2.38
CA PHE A 57 20.48 -7.99 -3.04
C PHE A 57 21.84 -8.32 -2.42
N VAL A 58 21.92 -8.44 -1.09
CA VAL A 58 23.14 -8.85 -0.40
C VAL A 58 23.56 -10.25 -0.88
N PHE A 59 22.63 -11.20 -0.97
CA PHE A 59 22.90 -12.53 -1.49
C PHE A 59 23.34 -12.49 -2.95
N LEU A 60 22.64 -11.72 -3.80
CA LEU A 60 22.95 -11.57 -5.22
C LEU A 60 24.38 -11.08 -5.43
N PHE A 61 24.80 -10.02 -4.74
CA PHE A 61 26.17 -9.50 -4.87
C PHE A 61 27.22 -10.49 -4.35
N ARG A 62 26.97 -11.11 -3.19
CA ARG A 62 27.89 -12.09 -2.59
C ARG A 62 28.06 -13.34 -3.47
N ALA A 63 26.99 -13.81 -4.09
CA ALA A 63 27.01 -14.95 -5.01
C ALA A 63 27.68 -14.56 -6.33
N SER A 64 27.40 -13.36 -6.84
CA SER A 64 27.97 -12.85 -8.09
C SER A 64 29.49 -12.65 -8.01
N ASP A 65 30.02 -12.20 -6.88
CA ASP A 65 31.48 -12.08 -6.66
C ASP A 65 32.21 -13.43 -6.81
N ARG A 66 31.53 -14.54 -6.51
CA ARG A 66 32.10 -15.89 -6.68
C ARG A 66 32.20 -16.25 -8.16
N GLU A 67 31.10 -16.12 -8.88
CA GLU A 67 31.00 -16.40 -10.32
C GLU A 67 31.96 -15.51 -11.13
N TYR A 68 32.06 -14.21 -10.82
CA TYR A 68 33.01 -13.32 -11.52
C TYR A 68 34.47 -13.74 -11.31
N ARG A 69 34.85 -14.18 -10.11
CA ARG A 69 36.21 -14.65 -9.83
C ARG A 69 36.51 -15.98 -10.51
N ASP A 70 35.55 -16.88 -10.54
CA ASP A 70 35.70 -18.18 -11.20
C ASP A 70 35.84 -18.02 -12.72
N VAL A 71 35.05 -17.12 -13.35
CA VAL A 71 35.20 -16.78 -14.78
C VAL A 71 36.53 -16.08 -15.09
N ILE A 72 37.00 -15.19 -14.21
CA ILE A 72 38.31 -14.52 -14.38
C ILE A 72 39.45 -15.54 -14.28
N ASN A 73 39.41 -16.46 -13.32
CA ASN A 73 40.42 -17.50 -13.22
C ASN A 73 40.41 -18.39 -14.47
N GLU A 74 39.24 -18.81 -14.95
CA GLU A 74 39.14 -19.64 -16.15
C GLU A 74 39.59 -18.93 -17.44
N LYS A 75 39.46 -17.60 -17.51
CA LYS A 75 39.88 -16.80 -18.67
C LYS A 75 41.33 -16.31 -18.63
N PHE A 76 41.97 -16.28 -17.45
CA PHE A 76 43.26 -15.61 -17.28
C PHE A 76 44.35 -16.45 -16.57
N ASP A 77 44.04 -17.66 -16.06
CA ASP A 77 45.01 -18.54 -15.38
C ASP A 77 45.73 -19.52 -16.35
N ASP A 78 45.43 -19.46 -17.66
CA ASP A 78 46.16 -20.16 -18.74
C ASP A 78 47.44 -19.40 -19.20
N LYS A 79 48.25 -18.90 -18.26
CA LYS A 79 49.61 -18.40 -18.54
C LYS A 79 50.67 -19.04 -17.67
#